data_AF-A0A6G6YXR6-F1
#
_entry.id   AF-A0A6G6YXR6-F1
#
_cell.length_a   1.000
_cell.length_b   1.000
_cell.length_c   1.000
_cell.angle_alpha   90.00
_cell.angle_beta   90.00
_cell.angle_gamma   90.00
#
_symmetry.space_group_name_H-M   'P 1'
#
loop_
_entity.id
_entity.type
_entity.pdbx_description
1 polymer ?
#
loop_
_entity_poly.entity_id
_entity_poly.type
_entity_poly.pdbx_seq_one_letter_code
_entity_poly.pdbx_strand_id
1 'polypeptide(L)'
;MPGFFRCRSGASAVEFALMLPLFLAFIFGIIVFGSYLAMVHGVQQLAAEAARSSIAGMTDTERNSLATSYVTANASTYPLLVPANLTVNAAPSPANANVYVVTVNYNAAGNFIYSLPFVPKPASTIVRSAAIQYGGF
;
A
#
# COMPACT_ATOMS: atom_id res chain seq x y z
N MET A 1 23.86 -31.08 53.28
CA MET A 1 22.85 -30.96 52.20
C MET A 1 22.97 -29.56 51.62
N PRO A 2 23.36 -29.35 50.35
CA PRO A 2 23.45 -28.00 49.81
C PRO A 2 22.04 -27.48 49.55
N GLY A 3 21.72 -26.32 50.13
CA GLY A 3 20.44 -25.64 49.91
C GLY A 3 20.39 -25.03 48.51
N PHE A 4 19.29 -25.25 47.80
CA PHE A 4 19.01 -24.62 46.51
C PHE A 4 18.78 -23.11 46.74
N PHE A 5 19.80 -22.28 46.52
CA PHE A 5 19.64 -20.83 46.61
C PHE A 5 18.66 -20.37 45.53
N ARG A 6 17.50 -19.87 45.95
CA ARG A 6 16.48 -19.31 45.05
C ARG A 6 16.93 -17.90 44.63
N CYS A 7 17.76 -17.83 43.60
CA CYS A 7 18.24 -16.56 43.03
C CYS A 7 17.09 -15.82 42.33
N ARG A 8 16.55 -14.78 42.98
CA ARG A 8 15.55 -13.86 42.39
C ARG A 8 16.13 -12.90 41.35
N SER A 9 17.45 -12.72 41.30
CA SER A 9 18.11 -11.73 40.44
C SER A 9 18.00 -11.99 38.93
N GLY A 10 17.48 -13.16 38.50
CA GLY A 10 17.19 -13.47 37.09
C GLY A 10 15.71 -13.53 36.74
N ALA A 11 14.80 -13.43 37.71
CA ALA A 11 13.36 -13.58 37.47
C ALA A 11 12.81 -12.48 36.56
N SER A 12 13.23 -11.23 36.78
CA SER A 12 12.82 -10.09 35.95
C SER A 12 13.30 -10.20 34.49
N ALA A 13 14.50 -10.76 34.26
CA ALA A 13 15.01 -11.00 32.92
C ALA A 13 14.18 -12.05 32.16
N VAL A 14 13.76 -13.12 32.85
CA VAL A 14 12.88 -14.15 32.29
C VAL A 14 11.48 -13.60 32.03
N GLU A 15 10.91 -12.85 32.96
CA GLU A 15 9.60 -12.20 32.80
C GLU A 15 9.61 -11.23 31.61
N PHE A 16 10.66 -10.41 31.47
CA PHE A 16 10.84 -9.53 30.32
C PHE A 16 10.97 -10.30 29.01
N ALA A 17 11.74 -11.39 28.99
CA ALA A 17 11.91 -12.22 27.79
C ALA A 17 10.59 -12.86 27.31
N LEU A 18 9.64 -13.11 28.23
CA LEU A 18 8.30 -13.60 27.87
C LEU A 18 7.40 -12.50 27.31
N MET A 19 7.53 -11.26 27.79
CA MET A 19 6.71 -10.12 27.31
C MET A 19 7.26 -9.49 26.03
N LEU A 20 8.57 -9.56 25.81
CA LEU A 20 9.26 -8.93 24.68
C LEU A 20 8.70 -9.36 23.31
N PRO A 21 8.44 -10.64 23.00
CA PRO A 21 7.88 -11.05 21.72
C PRO A 21 6.50 -10.44 21.45
N LEU A 22 5.65 -10.35 22.48
CA LEU A 22 4.33 -9.74 22.38
C LEU A 22 4.43 -8.23 22.14
N PHE A 23 5.33 -7.55 22.87
CA PHE A 23 5.58 -6.13 22.68
C PHE A 23 6.10 -5.82 21.26
N LEU A 24 7.07 -6.62 20.77
CA LEU A 24 7.58 -6.48 19.41
C LEU A 24 6.51 -6.78 18.35
N ALA A 25 5.63 -7.76 18.57
CA ALA A 25 4.52 -8.03 17.67
C ALA A 25 3.59 -6.81 17.54
N PHE A 26 3.31 -6.08 18.63
CA PHE A 26 2.53 -4.84 18.56
C PHE A 26 3.26 -3.73 17.79
N ILE A 27 4.55 -3.49 18.08
CA ILE A 27 5.33 -2.46 17.37
C ILE A 27 5.40 -2.78 15.88
N PHE A 28 5.80 -3.99 15.51
CA PHE A 28 5.87 -4.40 14.11
C PHE A 28 4.49 -4.40 13.48
N GLY A 29 3.44 -4.77 14.21
CA GLY A 29 2.05 -4.68 13.74
C GLY A 29 1.70 -3.25 13.32
N ILE A 30 1.96 -2.27 14.19
CA ILE A 30 1.73 -0.85 13.90
C ILE A 30 2.52 -0.41 12.67
N ILE A 31 3.79 -0.79 12.57
CA ILE A 31 4.65 -0.42 11.43
C ILE A 31 4.15 -1.04 10.13
N VAL A 32 3.86 -2.34 10.11
CA VAL A 32 3.39 -3.08 8.92
C VAL A 32 2.08 -2.50 8.43
N PHE A 33 1.07 -2.41 9.30
CA PHE A 33 -0.26 -1.96 8.89
C PHE A 33 -0.31 -0.46 8.63
N GLY A 34 0.41 0.36 9.39
CA GLY A 34 0.53 1.80 9.13
C GLY A 34 1.17 2.09 7.77
N SER A 35 2.28 1.42 7.46
CA SER A 35 2.96 1.56 6.17
C SER A 35 2.11 1.02 5.02
N TYR A 36 1.43 -0.12 5.23
CA TYR A 36 0.52 -0.69 4.23
C TYR A 36 -0.65 0.24 3.92
N LEU A 37 -1.30 0.81 4.93
CA LEU A 37 -2.38 1.79 4.75
C LEU A 37 -1.88 3.04 4.02
N ALA A 38 -0.69 3.54 4.37
CA ALA A 38 -0.08 4.67 3.65
C ALA A 38 0.14 4.36 2.16
N MET A 39 0.63 3.17 1.82
CA MET A 39 0.74 2.72 0.41
C MET A 39 -0.63 2.61 -0.26
N VAL A 40 -1.63 2.02 0.40
CA VAL A 40 -3.00 1.92 -0.09
C VAL A 40 -3.58 3.30 -0.41
N HIS A 41 -3.42 4.26 0.49
CA HIS A 41 -3.88 5.63 0.28
C HIS A 41 -3.15 6.32 -0.86
N GLY A 42 -1.83 6.15 -0.97
CA GLY A 42 -1.05 6.71 -2.07
C GLY A 42 -1.49 6.18 -3.44
N VAL A 43 -1.69 4.87 -3.57
CA VAL A 43 -2.19 4.25 -4.81
C VAL A 43 -3.62 4.71 -5.12
N GLN A 44 -4.46 4.90 -4.11
CA GLN A 44 -5.82 5.41 -4.27
C GLN A 44 -5.86 6.86 -4.77
N GLN A 45 -5.02 7.73 -4.20
CA GLN A 45 -4.88 9.11 -4.65
C GLN A 45 -4.33 9.15 -6.08
N LEU A 46 -3.24 8.44 -6.37
CA LEU A 46 -2.73 8.30 -7.74
C LEU A 46 -3.81 7.89 -8.75
N ALA A 47 -4.65 6.91 -8.43
CA ALA A 47 -5.75 6.51 -9.30
C ALA A 47 -6.79 7.63 -9.49
N ALA A 48 -7.18 8.30 -8.41
CA ALA A 48 -8.16 9.40 -8.43
C ALA A 48 -7.68 10.58 -9.28
N GLU A 49 -6.45 11.03 -9.08
CA GLU A 49 -5.93 12.16 -9.84
C GLU A 49 -5.52 11.80 -11.26
N ALA A 50 -5.09 10.56 -11.52
CA ALA A 50 -4.88 10.08 -12.89
C ALA A 50 -6.20 9.97 -13.67
N ALA A 51 -7.29 9.54 -13.01
CA ALA A 51 -8.62 9.61 -13.60
C ALA A 51 -9.00 11.06 -13.92
N ARG A 52 -8.79 11.99 -12.98
CA ARG A 52 -9.06 13.41 -13.20
C ARG A 52 -8.23 14.00 -14.34
N SER A 53 -6.94 13.69 -14.44
CA SER A 53 -6.07 14.20 -15.51
C SER A 53 -6.47 13.67 -16.89
N SER A 54 -6.99 12.43 -16.95
CA SER A 54 -7.44 11.82 -18.19
C SER A 54 -8.68 12.45 -18.81
N ILE A 55 -9.45 13.27 -18.06
CA ILE A 55 -10.69 13.89 -18.55
C ILE A 55 -10.46 14.68 -19.85
N ALA A 56 -9.29 15.31 -20.00
CA ALA A 56 -8.93 16.13 -21.15
C ALA A 56 -8.71 15.34 -22.45
N GLY A 57 -8.54 14.02 -22.39
CA GLY A 57 -8.29 13.20 -23.58
C GLY A 57 -9.56 13.04 -24.44
N MET A 58 -9.40 13.16 -25.75
CA MET A 58 -10.50 12.99 -26.71
C MET A 58 -10.67 11.54 -27.17
N THR A 59 -9.65 10.71 -26.99
CA THR A 59 -9.65 9.28 -27.36
C THR A 59 -9.20 8.41 -26.18
N ASP A 60 -9.57 7.12 -26.16
CA ASP A 60 -9.13 6.19 -25.12
C ASP A 60 -7.60 6.10 -25.00
N THR A 61 -6.90 6.18 -26.13
CA THR A 61 -5.42 6.18 -26.16
C THR A 61 -4.85 7.42 -25.49
N GLU A 62 -5.41 8.60 -25.80
CA GLU A 62 -4.98 9.86 -25.20
C GLU A 62 -5.30 9.91 -23.70
N ARG A 63 -6.48 9.44 -23.29
CA ARG A 63 -6.87 9.33 -21.88
C ARG A 63 -5.91 8.42 -21.10
N ASN A 64 -5.56 7.26 -21.68
CA ASN A 64 -4.60 6.35 -21.07
C ASN A 64 -3.19 6.94 -20.98
N SER A 65 -2.76 7.67 -22.01
CA SER A 65 -1.48 8.38 -22.00
C SER A 65 -1.44 9.46 -20.91
N LEU A 66 -2.50 10.25 -20.75
CA LEU A 66 -2.64 11.29 -19.72
C LEU A 66 -2.65 10.71 -18.30
N ALA A 67 -3.41 9.62 -18.09
CA ALA A 67 -3.44 8.91 -16.81
C ALA A 67 -2.06 8.35 -16.45
N THR A 68 -1.42 7.66 -17.40
CA THR A 68 -0.08 7.07 -17.21
C THR A 68 0.96 8.15 -16.93
N SER A 69 0.96 9.24 -17.71
CA SER A 69 1.88 10.37 -17.53
C SER A 69 1.73 11.01 -16.15
N TYR A 70 0.49 11.16 -15.67
CA TYR A 70 0.24 11.68 -14.33
C TYR A 70 0.85 10.78 -13.24
N VAL A 71 0.61 9.46 -13.31
CA VAL A 71 1.18 8.53 -12.33
C VAL A 71 2.71 8.52 -12.38
N THR A 72 3.31 8.47 -13.57
CA THR A 72 4.77 8.50 -13.71
C THR A 72 5.38 9.79 -13.14
N ALA A 73 4.74 10.94 -13.35
CA ALA A 73 5.23 12.22 -12.83
C ALA A 73 5.09 12.35 -11.30
N ASN A 74 4.04 11.76 -10.71
CA ASN A 74 3.66 12.02 -9.31
C ASN A 74 3.90 10.84 -8.36
N ALA A 75 4.24 9.64 -8.86
CA ALA A 75 4.46 8.47 -8.02
C ALA A 75 5.54 8.68 -6.94
N SER A 76 6.58 9.45 -7.27
CA SER A 76 7.69 9.75 -6.36
C SER A 76 7.30 10.65 -5.17
N THR A 77 6.16 11.33 -5.22
CA THR A 77 5.62 12.12 -4.11
C THR A 77 5.15 11.25 -2.95
N TYR A 78 4.97 9.95 -3.16
CA TYR A 78 4.56 8.98 -2.16
C TYR A 78 5.77 8.15 -1.69
N PRO A 79 6.35 8.43 -0.51
CA PRO A 79 7.67 7.90 -0.13
C PRO A 79 7.76 6.37 0.00
N LEU A 80 6.63 5.69 0.22
CA LEU A 80 6.56 4.24 0.36
C LEU A 80 6.25 3.51 -0.96
N LEU A 81 6.02 4.25 -2.04
CA LEU A 81 5.80 3.70 -3.36
C LEU A 81 7.09 3.74 -4.19
N VAL A 82 7.37 2.63 -4.86
CA VAL A 82 8.45 2.55 -5.85
C VAL A 82 7.83 2.69 -7.25
N PRO A 83 8.12 3.76 -8.02
CA PRO A 83 7.48 4.01 -9.31
C PRO A 83 7.58 2.85 -10.30
N ALA A 84 8.69 2.13 -10.31
CA ALA A 84 8.91 0.98 -11.19
C ALA A 84 7.97 -0.21 -10.91
N ASN A 85 7.33 -0.25 -9.74
CA ASN A 85 6.40 -1.31 -9.34
C ASN A 85 4.92 -0.91 -9.54
N LEU A 86 4.66 0.25 -10.14
CA LEU A 86 3.33 0.72 -10.49
C LEU A 86 3.01 0.38 -11.95
N THR A 87 1.79 -0.06 -12.20
CA THR A 87 1.23 -0.12 -13.55
C THR A 87 -0.11 0.58 -13.59
N VAL A 88 -0.42 1.20 -14.73
CA VAL A 88 -1.66 1.94 -14.95
C VAL A 88 -2.41 1.28 -16.09
N ASN A 89 -3.71 1.07 -15.88
CA ASN A 89 -4.64 0.64 -16.91
C ASN A 89 -5.84 1.59 -16.91
N ALA A 90 -5.98 2.38 -17.96
CA ALA A 90 -7.11 3.26 -18.15
C ALA A 90 -7.96 2.79 -19.34
N ALA A 91 -9.24 2.52 -19.10
CA ALA A 91 -10.13 1.97 -20.11
C ALA A 91 -11.60 2.35 -19.84
N PRO A 92 -12.47 2.32 -20.88
CA PRO A 92 -13.91 2.43 -20.68
C PRO A 92 -14.42 1.33 -19.74
N SER A 93 -15.44 1.63 -18.95
CA SER A 93 -16.06 0.67 -18.06
C SER A 93 -16.83 -0.36 -18.89
N PRO A 94 -16.62 -1.68 -18.65
CA PRO A 94 -17.41 -2.72 -19.32
C PRO A 94 -18.89 -2.71 -18.89
N ALA A 95 -19.20 -2.10 -17.74
CA ALA A 95 -20.57 -2.01 -17.22
C ALA A 95 -21.32 -0.75 -17.70
N ASN A 96 -20.60 0.29 -18.12
CA ASN A 96 -21.21 1.55 -18.56
C ASN A 96 -20.29 2.28 -19.55
N ALA A 97 -20.73 2.36 -20.81
CA ALA A 97 -20.00 3.04 -21.88
C ALA A 97 -19.76 4.55 -21.61
N ASN A 98 -20.53 5.15 -20.71
CA ASN A 98 -20.39 6.56 -20.31
C ASN A 98 -19.38 6.76 -19.17
N VAL A 99 -18.73 5.71 -18.69
CA VAL A 99 -17.76 5.76 -17.59
C VAL A 99 -16.40 5.32 -18.10
N TYR A 100 -15.37 6.06 -17.72
CA TYR A 100 -13.98 5.72 -17.95
C TYR A 100 -13.29 5.45 -16.61
N VAL A 101 -12.55 4.35 -16.51
CA VAL A 101 -11.97 3.87 -15.26
C VAL A 101 -10.45 3.84 -15.39
N VAL A 102 -9.78 4.52 -14.47
CA VAL A 102 -8.33 4.41 -14.30
C VAL A 102 -8.04 3.49 -13.12
N THR A 103 -7.31 2.42 -13.38
CA THR A 103 -6.86 1.46 -12.38
C THR A 103 -5.35 1.56 -12.25
N VAL A 104 -4.89 1.69 -11.01
CA VAL A 104 -3.47 1.68 -10.64
C VAL A 104 -3.21 0.43 -9.82
N ASN A 105 -2.27 -0.37 -10.29
CA ASN A 105 -1.79 -1.57 -9.62
C ASN A 105 -0.40 -1.29 -9.05
N TYR A 106 -0.16 -1.74 -7.82
CA TYR A 106 1.13 -1.64 -7.17
C TYR A 106 1.58 -2.99 -6.61
N ASN A 107 2.79 -3.39 -6.96
CA ASN A 107 3.44 -4.55 -6.35
C ASN A 107 4.32 -4.13 -5.17
N ALA A 108 3.83 -4.39 -3.96
CA ALA A 108 4.51 -4.07 -2.71
C ALA A 108 5.43 -5.20 -2.22
N ALA A 109 5.55 -6.34 -2.92
CA ALA A 109 6.26 -7.53 -2.42
C ALA A 109 7.73 -7.27 -2.02
N GLY A 110 8.39 -6.28 -2.64
CA GLY A 110 9.76 -5.86 -2.31
C GLY A 110 9.89 -4.86 -1.16
N ASN A 111 8.79 -4.44 -0.53
CA ASN A 111 8.81 -3.46 0.55
C ASN A 111 9.30 -4.10 1.88
N PHE A 112 9.99 -3.31 2.70
CA PHE A 112 10.57 -3.74 3.98
C PHE A 112 9.54 -4.36 4.95
N ILE A 113 8.26 -4.01 4.85
CA ILE A 113 7.22 -4.60 5.72
C ILE A 113 7.10 -6.12 5.57
N TYR A 114 7.48 -6.68 4.43
CA TYR A 114 7.45 -8.13 4.18
C TYR A 114 8.61 -8.89 4.83
N SER A 115 9.61 -8.16 5.35
CA SER A 115 10.78 -8.67 6.07
C SER A 115 10.56 -8.78 7.58
N LEU A 116 9.52 -8.13 8.13
CA LEU A 116 9.30 -8.03 9.57
C LEU A 116 8.72 -9.34 10.15
N PRO A 117 9.23 -9.81 11.32
CA PRO A 117 8.74 -11.02 11.97
C PRO A 117 7.49 -10.75 12.84
N PHE A 118 6.85 -11.82 13.32
CA PHE A 118 5.77 -11.79 14.33
C PHE A 118 4.45 -11.11 13.91
N VAL A 119 4.28 -10.75 12.65
CA VAL A 119 3.07 -10.05 12.15
C VAL A 119 2.51 -10.72 10.90
N PRO A 120 1.18 -10.82 10.76
CA PRO A 120 0.55 -11.25 9.51
C PRO A 120 0.92 -10.34 8.35
N LYS A 121 1.26 -10.93 7.21
CA LYS A 121 1.62 -10.18 6.00
C LYS A 121 0.33 -9.79 5.23
N PRO A 122 0.10 -8.50 4.95
CA PRO A 122 -1.02 -8.09 4.09
C PRO A 122 -0.77 -8.53 2.65
N ALA A 123 -1.81 -8.45 1.80
CA ALA A 123 -1.67 -8.75 0.37
C ALA A 123 -0.56 -7.90 -0.27
N SER A 124 0.30 -8.53 -1.08
CA SER A 124 1.42 -7.85 -1.75
C SER A 124 1.00 -7.01 -2.96
N THR A 125 -0.20 -7.23 -3.48
CA THR A 125 -0.73 -6.47 -4.60
C THR A 125 -1.79 -5.51 -4.09
N ILE A 126 -1.57 -4.22 -4.32
CA ILE A 126 -2.54 -3.16 -4.03
C ILE A 126 -3.15 -2.70 -5.36
N VAL A 127 -4.47 -2.74 -5.46
CA VAL A 127 -5.20 -2.30 -6.65
C VAL A 127 -6.21 -1.24 -6.25
N ARG A 128 -6.17 -0.08 -6.90
CA ARG A 128 -7.17 0.98 -6.71
C ARG A 128 -7.61 1.52 -8.04
N SER A 129 -8.88 1.86 -8.12
CA SER A 129 -9.48 2.40 -9.33
C SER A 129 -10.28 3.65 -8.99
N ALA A 130 -10.33 4.57 -9.93
CA ALA A 130 -11.22 5.71 -9.90
C ALA A 130 -11.93 5.83 -11.24
N ALA A 131 -13.19 6.23 -11.19
CA ALA A 131 -14.06 6.35 -12.34
C ALA A 131 -14.41 7.82 -12.59
N ILE A 132 -14.43 8.21 -13.86
CA ILE A 132 -14.96 9.50 -14.32
C ILE A 132 -16.07 9.21 -15.33
N GLN A 133 -17.12 10.03 -15.34
CA GLN A 133 -18.08 10.02 -16.43
C GLN A 133 -17.55 10.87 -17.59
N TYR A 134 -17.82 10.47 -18.82
CA TYR A 134 -17.67 11.38 -19.95
C TYR A 134 -18.64 12.54 -19.71
N GLY A 135 -18.12 13.77 -19.66
CA GLY A 135 -18.95 14.95 -19.38
C GLY A 135 -20.13 15.02 -20.36
N GLY A 136 -21.33 15.08 -19.81
CA GLY A 136 -22.59 15.13 -20.56
C GLY A 136 -23.75 14.99 -19.59
N PHE A 137 -24.65 15.97 -19.59
CA PHE A 137 -25.91 15.93 -18.84
C PHE A 137 -26.89 14.93 -19.45
#